data_AF-A0A359KMW9-F1
#
_entry.id   AF-A0A359KMW9-F1
#
_cell.length_a   1.000
_cell.length_b   1.000
_cell.length_c   1.000
_cell.angle_alpha   90.00
_cell.angle_beta   90.00
_cell.angle_gamma   90.00
#
_symmetry.space_group_name_H-M   'P 1'
#
loop_
_entity.id
_entity.type
_entity.pdbx_description
1 polymer ?
#
loop_
_entity_poly.entity_id
_entity_poly.type
_entity_poly.pdbx_seq_one_letter_code
_entity_poly.pdbx_strand_id
1 'polypeptide(L)' 'MTPELQARYEELRTHIAGLGSALVAFSGGVDSALVLRVAHDALGDRVAA' A
#
# COMPACT_ATOMS: atom_id res chain seq x y z
N MET A 1 8.32 8.38 -12.57
CA MET A 1 7.07 7.67 -12.93
C MET A 1 6.37 8.50 -14.00
N THR A 2 5.68 7.88 -14.95
CA THR A 2 4.82 8.65 -15.86
C THR A 2 3.65 9.26 -15.06
N PRO A 3 3.00 10.34 -15.54
CA PRO A 3 1.86 10.94 -14.85
C PRO A 3 0.74 9.93 -14.55
N GLU A 4 0.47 9.02 -15.49
CA GLU A 4 -0.56 8.00 -15.36
C GLU A 4 -0.20 7.00 -14.26
N LEU A 5 1.07 6.59 -14.20
CA LEU A 5 1.54 5.67 -13.16
C LEU A 5 1.55 6.33 -11.77
N GLN A 6 1.86 7.63 -11.70
CA GLN A 6 1.78 8.41 -10.46
C GLN A 6 0.33 8.47 -9.94
N ALA A 7 -0.64 8.75 -10.83
CA ALA A 7 -2.05 8.78 -10.47
C ALA A 7 -2.54 7.42 -9.94
N ARG A 8 -2.17 6.30 -10.58
CA ARG A 8 -2.51 4.95 -10.10
C ARG A 8 -1.90 4.63 -8.73
N TYR A 9 -0.68 5.08 -8.48
CA TYR A 9 -0.04 4.90 -7.19
C TYR A 9 -0.73 5.71 -6.08
N GLU A 10 -1.15 6.95 -6.39
CA GLU A 10 -1.91 7.80 -5.46
C GLU A 10 -3.32 7.26 -5.19
N GLU A 11 -4.00 6.71 -6.21
CA GLU A 11 -5.27 5.98 -6.07
C GLU A 11 -5.12 4.81 -5.08
N LEU A 12 -4.10 3.97 -5.26
CA LEU A 12 -3.79 2.85 -4.36
C LEU A 12 -3.56 3.32 -2.93
N ARG A 13 -2.70 4.33 -2.73
CA ARG A 13 -2.38 4.86 -1.41
C ARG A 13 -3.62 5.44 -0.72
N THR A 14 -4.44 6.19 -1.45
CA THR A 14 -5.67 6.79 -0.94
C THR A 14 -6.68 5.72 -0.53
N HIS A 15 -6.83 4.68 -1.35
CA HIS A 15 -7.70 3.55 -1.03
C HIS A 15 -7.28 2.87 0.28
N ILE A 16 -5.99 2.56 0.44
CA ILE A 16 -5.48 1.91 1.66
C ILE A 16 -5.60 2.83 2.88
N ALA A 17 -5.32 4.14 2.74
CA ALA A 17 -5.49 5.10 3.83
C ALA A 17 -6.93 5.12 4.38
N GLY A 18 -7.93 4.93 3.51
CA GLY A 18 -9.34 4.87 3.86
C GLY A 18 -9.76 3.64 4.70
N LEU A 19 -8.93 2.60 4.77
CA LEU A 19 -9.24 1.38 5.54
C LEU A 19 -9.04 1.54 7.05
N GLY A 20 -8.26 2.53 7.50
CA GLY A 20 -7.95 2.77 8.92
C GLY A 20 -6.92 1.80 9.55
N SER A 21 -6.94 0.52 9.17
CA SER A 21 -5.94 -0.50 9.53
C SER A 21 -5.98 -1.67 8.54
N ALA A 22 -4.89 -2.42 8.36
CA ALA A 22 -4.87 -3.59 7.47
C ALA A 22 -3.92 -4.71 7.92
N LEU A 23 -4.22 -5.95 7.53
CA LEU A 23 -3.31 -7.09 7.55
C LEU A 23 -2.99 -7.48 6.11
N VAL A 24 -1.71 -7.53 5.74
CA VAL A 24 -1.27 -7.82 4.37
C VAL A 24 -0.74 -9.25 4.28
N ALA A 25 -1.36 -10.10 3.46
CA ALA A 25 -0.84 -11.44 3.20
C ALA A 25 0.49 -11.38 2.43
N PHE A 26 1.61 -11.36 3.16
CA PHE A 26 2.94 -11.17 2.58
C PHE A 26 3.58 -12.50 2.18
N SER A 27 3.79 -12.68 0.87
CA SER A 27 4.37 -13.90 0.28
C SER A 27 5.88 -13.83 0.06
N GLY A 28 6.53 -12.69 0.31
CA GLY A 28 7.93 -12.45 -0.03
C GLY A 28 8.20 -12.00 -1.47
N GLY A 29 7.17 -11.93 -2.32
CA GLY A 29 7.27 -11.42 -3.69
C GLY A 29 7.24 -9.90 -3.79
N VAL A 30 7.67 -9.35 -4.93
CA VAL A 30 7.71 -7.89 -5.16
C VAL A 30 6.33 -7.23 -5.08
N ASP A 31 5.28 -7.93 -5.52
CA ASP A 31 3.92 -7.40 -5.52
C ASP A 31 3.39 -7.25 -4.09
N SER A 32 3.54 -8.28 -3.25
CA SER A 32 3.11 -8.22 -1.85
C SER A 32 4.01 -7.29 -1.03
N ALA A 33 5.29 -7.16 -1.37
CA ALA A 33 6.18 -6.16 -0.77
C ALA A 33 5.75 -4.73 -1.09
N LEU A 34 5.36 -4.45 -2.33
CA LEU A 34 4.86 -3.13 -2.73
C LEU A 34 3.58 -2.78 -1.96
N VAL A 35 2.61 -3.71 -1.89
CA VAL A 35 1.37 -3.49 -1.14
C VAL A 35 1.66 -3.21 0.33
N LEU A 36 2.52 -4.02 0.98
CA LEU A 36 2.91 -3.82 2.37
C LEU A 36 3.59 -2.45 2.57
N ARG A 37 4.48 -2.05 1.66
CA ARG A 37 5.17 -0.76 1.73
C ARG A 37 4.19 0.41 1.63
N VAL A 38 3.28 0.38 0.67
CA VAL A 38 2.27 1.45 0.49
C VAL A 38 1.32 1.49 1.68
N ALA A 39 0.92 0.32 2.20
CA ALA A 39 0.06 0.24 3.37
C ALA A 39 0.74 0.84 4.62
N HIS A 40 2.01 0.51 4.86
CA HIS A 40 2.80 1.11 5.92
C HIS A 40 2.93 2.63 5.74
N ASP A 41 3.15 3.13 4.52
CA ASP A 41 3.23 4.58 4.24
C ASP A 41 1.90 5.33 4.39
N ALA A 42 0.78 4.63 4.25
CA ALA A 42 -0.57 5.20 4.39
C ALA A 42 -1.10 5.13 5.82
N LEU A 43 -0.79 4.06 6.55
CA LEU A 43 -1.45 3.71 7.82
C LEU A 43 -0.49 3.68 9.03
N GLY A 44 0.83 3.74 8.80
CA GLY A 44 1.86 3.64 9.84
C GLY A 44 1.81 2.30 10.57
N ASP A 45 1.92 2.36 11.90
CA ASP A 45 1.93 1.17 12.79
C ASP A 45 0.59 0.41 12.83
N ARG A 46 -0.45 0.86 12.11
CA ARG A 46 -1.76 0.20 12.00
C ARG A 46 -1.82 -0.86 10.88
N VAL A 47 -0.66 -1.30 10.41
CA VAL A 47 -0.51 -2.36 9.41
C VAL A 47 0.42 -3.44 9.93
N ALA A 48 0.05 -4.69 9.67
CA ALA A 48 0.90 -5.86 9.89
C ALA A 48 0.92 -6.74 8.61
N ALA A 49 1.85 -7.69 8.58
CA ALA A 49 2.01 -8.66 7.50
C ALA A 49 2.05 -10.08 8.06
#